data_AF-A0A9Q7ULT1-F1
#
_entry.id   AF-A0A9Q7ULT1-F1
#
_cell.length_a   1.000
_cell.length_b   1.000
_cell.length_c   1.000
_cell.angle_alpha   90.00
_cell.angle_beta   90.00
_cell.angle_gamma   90.00
#
_symmetry.space_group_name_H-M   'P 1'
#
loop_
_entity.id
_entity.type
_entity.pdbx_description
1 polymer ?
#
loop_
_entity_poly.entity_id
_entity_poly.type
_entity_poly.pdbx_seq_one_letter_code
_entity_poly.pdbx_strand_id
1 'polypeptide(L)'
;MSTSTEPWVSSTSTALYGSKSLRLYIWGATPTLPSLDPTSLYAATILYATFSSNPQFQIQLVSATTSLPCVPLLQVLDENNLTSEVHTSIESILSFCVAFGLDSALQTDAELNAKTLALHALLDDQLLDLTLHSLFSLPPNYRTTTAPAYSSIGPLDSNPSSSTLAKIASLPLRFQPSIPSRLRNAVETRLTAVGLWGLGGKEASAQSGEADDLAARAGIIPTKKRGLGATQKEAVREEFEKSKLTRQASEVLEVLDSALESKVLSRGEVGSLDAKVFSYLAPLLLAHPKLPIDTLPRLISTRYPKLAEYLSQTKEKLYQEGGVQWLSQSEAIKTPPTTVAEGGSGGEGGGLWSYIWPSFGGGGLESKASFTTNTLPQAQYQSNQSSGARRKPNSSASPEDRKLKWGRAVWICSAVIGLVGYTFASGIVSVRIVSPDEIEEEEEEEEEEEEEEEEGEEDEAEEEDELDEEQGWQF
;
A
#
# COMPACT_ATOMS: atom_id res chain seq x y z
N MET A 1 68.78 -2.00 12.43
CA MET A 1 67.90 -2.92 13.16
C MET A 1 66.74 -2.09 13.69
N SER A 2 65.66 -1.99 12.93
CA SER A 2 64.44 -1.27 13.33
C SER A 2 63.26 -2.16 12.97
N THR A 3 62.65 -2.73 14.00
CA THR A 3 61.54 -3.68 13.91
C THR A 3 60.23 -2.90 13.76
N SER A 4 59.64 -2.96 12.57
CA SER A 4 58.26 -2.54 12.33
C SER A 4 57.32 -3.54 13.01
N THR A 5 56.39 -3.03 13.82
CA THR A 5 55.38 -3.84 14.50
C THR A 5 54.06 -3.60 13.78
N GLU A 6 53.66 -4.52 12.90
CA GLU A 6 52.33 -4.52 12.31
C GLU A 6 51.34 -5.19 13.27
N PRO A 7 50.10 -4.67 13.41
CA PRO A 7 49.07 -5.31 14.20
C PRO A 7 48.52 -6.54 13.46
N TRP A 8 48.59 -7.67 14.15
CA TRP A 8 48.07 -8.97 13.73
C TRP A 8 46.53 -8.91 13.70
N VAL A 9 45.95 -8.70 12.51
CA VAL A 9 44.51 -8.90 12.30
C VAL A 9 44.27 -10.40 12.29
N SER A 10 43.49 -10.87 13.25
CA SER A 10 43.20 -12.29 13.48
C SER A 10 42.25 -12.81 12.40
N SER A 11 42.81 -13.26 11.26
CA SER A 11 42.08 -13.82 10.11
C SER A 11 41.61 -15.28 10.31
N THR A 12 41.49 -15.75 11.56
CA THR A 12 41.49 -17.18 11.87
C THR A 12 40.12 -17.77 12.22
N SER A 13 39.02 -17.18 11.76
CA SER A 13 37.67 -17.78 11.92
C SER A 13 36.84 -17.86 10.62
N THR A 14 37.35 -17.37 9.50
CA THR A 14 36.57 -17.21 8.25
C THR A 14 36.68 -18.41 7.30
N ALA A 15 37.58 -19.36 7.55
CA ALA A 15 37.92 -20.46 6.63
C ALA A 15 37.17 -21.79 6.87
N LEU A 16 36.19 -21.83 7.78
CA LEU A 16 35.46 -23.07 8.12
C LEU A 16 34.01 -23.12 7.61
N TYR A 17 33.48 -22.01 7.09
CA TYR A 17 32.15 -21.97 6.50
C TYR A 17 32.27 -21.84 5.00
N GLY A 18 31.74 -22.84 4.32
CA GLY A 18 31.70 -22.88 2.89
C GLY A 18 30.91 -21.75 2.24
N SER A 19 31.08 -21.56 0.92
CA SER A 19 30.30 -20.56 0.19
C SER A 19 28.81 -20.92 0.21
N LYS A 20 27.95 -19.98 0.64
CA LYS A 20 26.50 -20.18 0.73
C LYS A 20 25.79 -19.42 -0.39
N SER A 21 24.71 -20.00 -0.91
CA SER A 21 23.81 -19.31 -1.85
C SER A 21 22.51 -18.92 -1.15
N LEU A 22 22.16 -17.64 -1.25
CA LEU A 22 20.93 -17.06 -0.70
C LEU A 22 19.93 -16.89 -1.82
N ARG A 23 18.96 -17.81 -1.90
CA ARG A 23 17.95 -17.81 -2.96
C ARG A 23 16.65 -17.20 -2.45
N LEU A 24 16.29 -16.04 -2.99
CA LEU A 24 15.07 -15.34 -2.62
C LEU A 24 14.00 -15.48 -3.72
N TYR A 25 12.85 -16.02 -3.34
CA TYR A 25 11.66 -16.09 -4.18
C TYR A 25 10.80 -14.84 -3.97
N ILE A 26 10.53 -14.10 -5.05
CA ILE A 26 9.84 -12.81 -5.03
C ILE A 26 8.79 -12.66 -6.13
N TRP A 27 7.83 -11.76 -5.92
CA TRP A 27 6.84 -11.42 -6.94
C TRP A 27 7.39 -10.50 -8.01
N GLY A 28 7.21 -10.91 -9.27
CA GLY A 28 7.44 -10.06 -10.44
C GLY A 28 8.87 -9.57 -10.61
N ALA A 29 9.16 -9.07 -11.80
CA ALA A 29 10.39 -8.37 -12.10
C ALA A 29 10.07 -7.21 -13.05
N THR A 30 10.87 -6.16 -12.98
CA THR A 30 10.87 -5.13 -14.01
C THR A 30 12.31 -4.95 -14.50
N PRO A 31 12.50 -4.33 -15.68
CA PRO A 31 13.85 -4.02 -16.14
C PRO A 31 14.64 -3.13 -15.18
N THR A 32 13.95 -2.34 -14.34
CA THR A 32 14.56 -1.31 -13.50
C THR A 32 14.63 -1.65 -12.02
N LEU A 33 13.77 -2.53 -11.52
CA LEU A 33 13.70 -2.97 -10.13
C LEU A 33 13.52 -4.48 -10.06
N PRO A 34 14.10 -5.15 -9.04
CA PRO A 34 13.88 -6.57 -8.80
C PRO A 34 12.41 -6.95 -8.67
N SER A 35 11.57 -6.06 -8.15
CA SER A 35 10.14 -6.29 -7.96
C SER A 35 9.39 -4.96 -7.86
N LEU A 36 8.11 -4.93 -8.24
CA LEU A 36 7.18 -3.84 -7.88
C LEU A 36 6.39 -4.13 -6.61
N ASP A 37 6.48 -5.35 -6.08
CA ASP A 37 5.84 -5.74 -4.85
C ASP A 37 6.61 -5.18 -3.66
N PRO A 38 5.99 -4.31 -2.83
CA PRO A 38 6.72 -3.61 -1.77
C PRO A 38 7.42 -4.54 -0.76
N THR A 39 6.81 -5.68 -0.42
CA THR A 39 7.39 -6.64 0.54
C THR A 39 8.48 -7.50 -0.09
N SER A 40 8.28 -7.97 -1.32
CA SER A 40 9.31 -8.68 -2.07
C SER A 40 10.54 -7.80 -2.33
N LEU A 41 10.32 -6.54 -2.72
CA LEU A 41 11.39 -5.58 -2.92
C LEU A 41 12.10 -5.26 -1.60
N TYR A 42 11.38 -5.17 -0.48
CA TYR A 42 11.98 -4.99 0.84
C TYR A 42 12.91 -6.16 1.20
N ALA A 43 12.44 -7.40 1.05
CA ALA A 43 13.24 -8.60 1.31
C ALA A 43 14.51 -8.66 0.44
N ALA A 44 14.38 -8.33 -0.85
CA ALA A 44 15.54 -8.24 -1.73
C ALA A 44 16.49 -7.14 -1.26
N THR A 45 15.97 -5.97 -0.90
CA THR A 45 16.79 -4.81 -0.52
C THR A 45 17.61 -5.08 0.74
N ILE A 46 17.01 -5.62 1.81
CA ILE A 46 17.74 -5.95 3.04
C ILE A 46 18.79 -7.06 2.82
N LEU A 47 18.53 -8.02 1.93
CA LEU A 47 19.51 -9.05 1.58
C LEU A 47 20.71 -8.48 0.83
N TYR A 48 20.47 -7.64 -0.18
CA TYR A 48 21.55 -6.98 -0.91
C TYR A 48 22.34 -6.04 0.01
N ALA A 49 21.66 -5.25 0.84
CA ALA A 49 22.33 -4.39 1.82
C ALA A 49 23.26 -5.16 2.78
N THR A 50 22.86 -6.37 3.19
CA THR A 50 23.61 -7.17 4.16
C THR A 50 24.73 -8.00 3.52
N PHE A 51 24.49 -8.57 2.34
CA PHE A 51 25.34 -9.63 1.80
C PHE A 51 26.09 -9.26 0.52
N SER A 52 25.77 -8.15 -0.18
CA SER A 52 26.42 -7.81 -1.45
C SER A 52 27.93 -7.59 -1.35
N SER A 53 28.42 -7.13 -0.19
CA SER A 53 29.85 -6.93 0.06
C SER A 53 30.56 -8.21 0.53
N ASN A 54 29.82 -9.27 0.86
CA ASN A 54 30.35 -10.49 1.47
C ASN A 54 30.58 -11.59 0.41
N PRO A 55 31.83 -11.92 0.05
CA PRO A 55 32.12 -12.88 -1.04
C PRO A 55 31.73 -14.33 -0.70
N GLN A 56 31.43 -14.62 0.57
CA GLN A 56 30.96 -15.93 1.00
C GLN A 56 29.50 -16.21 0.61
N PHE A 57 28.73 -15.16 0.29
CA PHE A 57 27.31 -15.28 -0.01
C PHE A 57 27.04 -14.88 -1.46
N GLN A 58 26.33 -15.75 -2.18
CA GLN A 58 25.82 -15.44 -3.51
C GLN A 58 24.31 -15.26 -3.47
N ILE A 59 23.84 -14.06 -3.79
CA ILE A 59 22.40 -13.75 -3.82
C ILE A 59 21.82 -14.15 -5.18
N GLN A 60 20.72 -14.90 -5.17
CA GLN A 60 20.00 -15.34 -6.36
C GLN A 60 18.52 -14.99 -6.22
N LEU A 61 17.95 -14.31 -7.21
CA LEU A 61 16.52 -14.01 -7.24
C LEU A 61 15.77 -15.00 -8.12
N VAL A 62 14.57 -15.38 -7.69
CA VAL A 62 13.69 -16.32 -8.40
C VAL A 62 12.27 -15.78 -8.40
N SER A 63 11.59 -15.90 -9.54
CA SER A 63 10.18 -15.54 -9.59
C SER A 63 9.32 -16.54 -8.84
N ALA A 64 8.46 -16.01 -7.98
CA ALA A 64 7.52 -16.81 -7.24
C ALA A 64 6.48 -17.46 -8.16
N THR A 65 6.05 -18.65 -7.76
CA THR A 65 4.96 -19.40 -8.40
C THR A 65 3.87 -19.72 -7.38
N THR A 66 2.67 -20.04 -7.87
CA THR A 66 1.54 -20.42 -7.01
C THR A 66 1.76 -21.70 -6.20
N SER A 67 2.84 -22.44 -6.44
CA SER A 67 3.22 -23.64 -5.69
C SER A 67 3.99 -23.34 -4.41
N LEU A 68 4.51 -22.11 -4.25
CA LEU A 68 5.19 -21.71 -3.01
C LEU A 68 4.17 -21.49 -1.89
N PRO A 69 4.52 -21.83 -0.63
CA PRO A 69 3.63 -21.62 0.50
C PRO A 69 3.44 -20.13 0.84
N CYS A 70 4.44 -19.30 0.58
CA CYS A 70 4.45 -17.87 0.86
C CYS A 70 5.45 -17.14 -0.04
N VAL A 71 5.32 -15.82 -0.10
CA VAL A 71 6.22 -14.91 -0.81
C VAL A 71 6.28 -13.59 -0.01
N PRO A 72 7.48 -13.03 0.24
CA PRO A 72 8.79 -13.55 -0.12
C PRO A 72 9.18 -14.79 0.68
N LEU A 73 10.04 -15.63 0.10
CA LEU A 73 10.62 -16.80 0.77
C LEU A 73 12.12 -16.83 0.50
N LEU A 74 12.92 -16.96 1.54
CA LEU A 74 14.38 -17.11 1.43
C LEU A 74 14.77 -18.56 1.70
N GLN A 75 15.53 -19.14 0.78
CA GLN A 75 16.14 -20.46 0.90
C GLN A 75 17.66 -20.27 1.00
N VAL A 76 18.26 -20.77 2.08
CA VAL A 76 19.71 -20.78 2.27
C VAL A 76 20.25 -22.12 1.82
N LEU A 77 21.15 -22.09 0.84
CA LEU A 77 21.79 -23.26 0.26
C LEU A 77 23.25 -23.34 0.72
N ASP A 78 23.66 -24.53 1.12
CA ASP A 78 25.06 -24.83 1.43
C ASP A 78 25.88 -25.09 0.15
N GLU A 79 27.19 -25.33 0.26
CA GLU A 79 28.09 -25.58 -0.89
C GLU A 79 27.62 -26.70 -1.82
N ASN A 80 26.94 -27.69 -1.26
CA ASN A 80 26.40 -28.83 -2.01
C ASN A 80 25.06 -28.54 -2.69
N ASN A 81 24.60 -27.28 -2.71
CA ASN A 81 23.27 -26.86 -3.16
C ASN A 81 22.12 -27.55 -2.41
N LEU A 82 22.35 -27.95 -1.16
CA LEU A 82 21.34 -28.50 -0.28
C LEU A 82 20.73 -27.39 0.57
N THR A 83 19.41 -27.45 0.76
CA THR A 83 18.67 -26.51 1.61
C THR A 83 19.09 -26.69 3.06
N SER A 84 19.76 -25.69 3.62
CA SER A 84 20.12 -25.63 5.04
C SER A 84 18.99 -25.01 5.85
N GLU A 85 18.49 -23.85 5.42
CA GLU A 85 17.48 -23.07 6.15
C GLU A 85 16.45 -22.49 5.17
N VAL A 86 15.23 -22.28 5.65
CA VAL A 86 14.15 -21.64 4.89
C VAL A 86 13.45 -20.62 5.79
N HIS A 87 13.37 -19.37 5.33
CA HIS A 87 12.64 -18.30 5.99
C HIS A 87 11.39 -17.96 5.18
N THR A 88 10.23 -18.05 5.82
CA THR A 88 8.91 -17.94 5.18
C THR A 88 8.21 -16.61 5.46
N SER A 89 8.75 -15.77 6.36
CA SER A 89 8.20 -14.45 6.68
C SER A 89 9.25 -13.36 6.52
N ILE A 90 8.77 -12.13 6.34
CA ILE A 90 9.66 -10.97 6.21
C ILE A 90 10.40 -10.68 7.51
N GLU A 91 9.75 -10.90 8.65
CA GLU A 91 10.34 -10.76 9.99
C GLU A 91 11.46 -11.78 10.21
N SER A 92 11.27 -13.01 9.72
CA SER A 92 12.32 -14.04 9.78
C SER A 92 13.51 -13.68 8.89
N ILE A 93 13.27 -13.21 7.66
CA ILE A 93 14.35 -12.74 6.76
C ILE A 93 15.08 -11.53 7.35
N LEU A 94 14.36 -10.59 7.96
CA LEU A 94 14.95 -9.45 8.64
C LEU A 94 15.81 -9.90 9.82
N SER A 95 15.30 -10.80 10.68
CA SER A 95 16.05 -11.34 11.81
C SER A 95 17.33 -12.05 11.37
N PHE A 96 17.27 -12.78 10.25
CA PHE A 96 18.43 -13.38 9.61
C PHE A 96 19.44 -12.30 9.22
N CYS A 97 19.04 -11.25 8.49
CA CYS A 97 19.93 -10.17 8.09
C CYS A 97 20.55 -9.42 9.29
N VAL A 98 19.75 -9.15 10.34
CA VAL A 98 20.22 -8.50 11.57
C VAL A 98 21.27 -9.35 12.29
N ALA A 99 21.12 -10.67 12.30
CA ALA A 99 22.12 -11.57 12.86
C ALA A 99 23.47 -11.50 12.10
N PHE A 100 23.46 -11.07 10.84
CA PHE A 100 24.66 -10.84 10.02
C PHE A 100 25.11 -9.37 9.99
N GLY A 101 24.61 -8.53 10.88
CA GLY A 101 25.10 -7.17 11.12
C GLY A 101 24.27 -6.04 10.53
N LEU A 102 23.14 -6.34 9.85
CA LEU A 102 22.19 -5.32 9.45
C LEU A 102 21.71 -4.54 10.69
N ASP A 103 21.71 -3.22 10.59
CA ASP A 103 21.29 -2.31 11.68
C ASP A 103 22.10 -2.46 13.00
N SER A 104 23.34 -2.94 12.92
CA SER A 104 24.22 -3.02 14.10
C SER A 104 24.33 -1.71 14.89
N ALA A 105 24.30 -0.55 14.22
CA ALA A 105 24.28 0.77 14.85
C ALA A 105 23.03 1.03 15.74
N LEU A 106 21.90 0.39 15.44
CA LEU A 106 20.66 0.53 16.24
C LEU A 106 20.76 -0.15 17.60
N GLN A 107 21.63 -1.16 17.74
CA GLN A 107 21.79 -1.87 18.99
C GLN A 107 22.45 -0.99 20.07
N THR A 108 23.25 0.00 19.64
CA THR A 108 23.95 0.91 20.54
C THR A 108 23.17 2.17 20.88
N ASP A 109 22.20 2.57 20.05
CA ASP A 109 21.45 3.81 20.19
C ASP A 109 19.94 3.54 20.34
N ALA A 110 19.47 3.59 21.60
CA ALA A 110 18.08 3.31 21.94
C ALA A 110 17.08 4.35 21.38
N GLU A 111 17.48 5.62 21.28
CA GLU A 111 16.62 6.67 20.74
C GLU A 111 16.44 6.47 19.23
N LEU A 112 17.54 6.23 18.52
CA LEU A 112 17.53 5.94 17.09
C LEU A 112 16.70 4.68 16.80
N ASN A 113 16.87 3.63 17.60
CA ASN A 113 16.09 2.40 17.47
C ASN A 113 14.59 2.67 17.64
N ALA A 114 14.19 3.47 18.65
CA ALA A 114 12.80 3.84 18.85
C ALA A 114 12.23 4.66 17.67
N LYS A 115 12.97 5.64 17.15
CA LYS A 115 12.59 6.40 15.95
C LYS A 115 12.46 5.52 14.72
N THR A 116 13.40 4.58 14.53
CA THR A 116 13.37 3.62 13.43
C THR A 116 12.14 2.72 13.50
N LEU A 117 11.81 2.20 14.68
CA LEU A 117 10.62 1.38 14.89
C LEU A 117 9.33 2.16 14.63
N ALA A 118 9.24 3.40 15.11
CA ALA A 118 8.09 4.27 14.89
C ALA A 118 7.89 4.58 13.39
N LEU A 119 8.98 4.84 12.66
CA LEU A 119 8.93 5.08 11.22
C LEU A 119 8.55 3.80 10.46
N HIS A 120 9.06 2.61 10.83
CA HIS A 120 8.61 1.35 10.23
C HIS A 120 7.09 1.17 10.37
N ALA A 121 6.53 1.44 11.55
CA ALA A 121 5.08 1.37 11.77
C ALA A 121 4.31 2.40 10.91
N LEU A 122 4.78 3.65 10.84
CA LEU A 122 4.19 4.68 9.97
C LEU A 122 4.17 4.24 8.50
N LEU A 123 5.27 3.65 8.02
CA LEU A 123 5.39 3.16 6.65
C LEU A 123 4.38 2.04 6.36
N ASP A 124 4.27 1.06 7.27
CA ASP A 124 3.37 -0.10 7.12
C ASP A 124 1.89 0.30 7.13
N ASP A 125 1.51 1.30 7.94
CA ASP A 125 0.12 1.73 8.12
C ASP A 125 -0.32 2.76 7.07
N GLN A 126 0.56 3.67 6.63
CA GLN A 126 0.17 4.80 5.76
C GLN A 126 0.80 4.71 4.37
N LEU A 127 2.14 4.60 4.29
CA LEU A 127 2.82 4.70 3.00
C LEU A 127 2.57 3.48 2.09
N LEU A 128 2.49 2.30 2.70
CA LEU A 128 2.16 1.08 1.96
C LEU A 128 0.82 1.23 1.24
N ASP A 129 -0.19 1.81 1.90
CA ASP A 129 -1.53 1.96 1.32
C ASP A 129 -1.54 2.94 0.15
N LEU A 130 -0.81 4.05 0.25
CA LEU A 130 -0.64 5.00 -0.85
C LEU A 130 0.07 4.36 -2.05
N THR A 131 1.08 3.52 -1.79
CA THR A 131 1.81 2.79 -2.81
C THR A 131 0.90 1.78 -3.51
N LEU A 132 0.18 0.96 -2.73
CA LEU A 132 -0.75 -0.03 -3.23
C LEU A 132 -1.93 0.60 -3.98
N HIS A 133 -2.40 1.76 -3.52
CA HIS A 133 -3.42 2.54 -4.22
C HIS A 133 -2.97 2.86 -5.65
N SER A 134 -1.79 3.47 -5.80
CA SER A 134 -1.27 3.82 -7.11
C SER A 134 -1.06 2.59 -8.01
N LEU A 135 -0.62 1.45 -7.46
CA LEU A 135 -0.33 0.24 -8.23
C LEU A 135 -1.57 -0.59 -8.59
N PHE A 136 -2.55 -0.75 -7.69
CA PHE A 136 -3.66 -1.70 -7.85
C PHE A 136 -5.02 -1.06 -8.01
N SER A 137 -5.24 0.08 -7.35
CA SER A 137 -6.54 0.73 -7.34
C SER A 137 -6.82 1.51 -8.61
N LEU A 138 -5.80 2.03 -9.28
CA LEU A 138 -5.95 2.82 -10.49
C LEU A 138 -5.91 1.90 -11.73
N PRO A 139 -7.01 1.73 -12.50
CA PRO A 139 -7.06 0.78 -13.61
C PRO A 139 -5.96 0.95 -14.67
N PRO A 140 -5.57 2.18 -15.08
CA PRO A 140 -4.49 2.36 -16.03
C PRO A 140 -3.17 1.79 -15.49
N ASN A 141 -2.77 2.18 -14.28
CA ASN A 141 -1.56 1.72 -13.62
C ASN A 141 -1.54 0.20 -13.45
N TYR A 142 -2.65 -0.36 -12.98
CA TYR A 142 -2.76 -1.80 -12.78
C TYR A 142 -2.61 -2.58 -14.10
N ARG A 143 -3.27 -2.14 -15.17
CA ARG A 143 -3.27 -2.87 -16.45
C ARG A 143 -1.96 -2.75 -17.21
N THR A 144 -1.30 -1.58 -17.18
CA THR A 144 -0.11 -1.32 -18.00
C THR A 144 1.19 -1.68 -17.31
N THR A 145 1.24 -1.56 -15.98
CA THR A 145 2.49 -1.63 -15.22
C THR A 145 2.44 -2.77 -14.21
N THR A 146 1.46 -2.78 -13.32
CA THR A 146 1.42 -3.71 -12.18
C THR A 146 1.14 -5.15 -12.61
N ALA A 147 0.01 -5.41 -13.28
CA ALA A 147 -0.38 -6.77 -13.66
C ALA A 147 0.64 -7.47 -14.58
N PRO A 148 1.24 -6.80 -15.58
CA PRO A 148 2.34 -7.37 -16.35
C PRO A 148 3.57 -7.71 -15.50
N ALA A 149 3.97 -6.83 -14.58
CA ALA A 149 5.11 -7.09 -13.69
C ALA A 149 4.86 -8.33 -12.81
N TYR A 150 3.70 -8.45 -12.17
CA TYR A 150 3.35 -9.64 -11.36
C TYR A 150 3.12 -10.91 -12.20
N SER A 151 2.92 -10.78 -13.51
CA SER A 151 2.82 -11.93 -14.43
C SER A 151 4.16 -12.34 -15.04
N SER A 152 5.21 -11.54 -14.85
CA SER A 152 6.54 -11.81 -15.40
C SER A 152 7.27 -12.90 -14.60
N ILE A 153 8.15 -13.63 -15.29
CA ILE A 153 9.02 -14.67 -14.73
C ILE A 153 10.45 -14.26 -15.04
N GLY A 154 11.18 -13.77 -14.05
CA GLY A 154 12.51 -13.19 -14.16
C GLY A 154 12.52 -11.85 -14.91
N PRO A 155 13.68 -11.16 -14.94
CA PRO A 155 13.88 -10.01 -15.79
C PRO A 155 13.67 -10.51 -17.21
N LEU A 156 12.80 -9.80 -17.92
CA LEU A 156 12.53 -10.01 -19.33
C LEU A 156 13.89 -10.14 -20.03
N ASP A 157 14.24 -11.34 -20.54
CA ASP A 157 15.22 -11.42 -21.61
C ASP A 157 14.78 -10.34 -22.60
N SER A 158 15.69 -9.42 -22.92
CA SER A 158 15.47 -8.20 -23.71
C SER A 158 14.94 -8.46 -25.13
N ASN A 159 14.54 -9.68 -25.42
CA ASN A 159 13.92 -10.12 -26.65
C ASN A 159 12.41 -10.35 -26.45
N PRO A 160 11.56 -9.34 -26.74
CA PRO A 160 10.10 -9.45 -26.63
C PRO A 160 9.47 -10.50 -27.57
N SER A 161 10.26 -11.17 -28.41
CA SER A 161 9.80 -12.14 -29.40
C SER A 161 9.94 -13.62 -28.99
N SER A 162 10.73 -13.94 -27.95
CA SER A 162 11.14 -15.33 -27.67
C SER A 162 10.36 -16.05 -26.56
N SER A 163 9.67 -15.34 -25.66
CA SER A 163 8.92 -16.01 -24.58
C SER A 163 7.58 -16.52 -25.11
N THR A 164 7.59 -17.74 -25.66
CA THR A 164 6.39 -18.53 -25.94
C THR A 164 5.45 -18.61 -24.73
N LEU A 165 5.98 -18.54 -23.51
CA LEU A 165 5.20 -18.42 -22.27
C LEU A 165 4.48 -17.08 -22.08
N ALA A 166 5.04 -15.94 -22.53
CA ALA A 166 4.32 -14.66 -22.51
C ALA A 166 3.17 -14.64 -23.51
N LYS A 167 3.33 -15.33 -24.65
CA LYS A 167 2.21 -15.58 -25.59
C LYS A 167 1.16 -16.52 -24.98
N ILE A 168 1.53 -17.50 -24.16
CA ILE A 168 0.59 -18.37 -23.46
C ILE A 168 -0.13 -17.64 -22.31
N ALA A 169 0.54 -16.70 -21.62
CA ALA A 169 -0.09 -15.80 -20.66
C ALA A 169 -1.13 -14.85 -21.31
N SER A 170 -1.07 -14.68 -22.63
CA SER A 170 -2.07 -13.93 -23.42
C SER A 170 -3.25 -14.79 -23.93
N LEU A 171 -3.28 -16.10 -23.64
CA LEU A 171 -4.42 -16.96 -23.97
C LEU A 171 -5.64 -16.64 -23.08
N PRO A 172 -6.87 -16.82 -23.58
CA PRO A 172 -8.08 -16.37 -22.89
C PRO A 172 -8.32 -17.10 -21.55
N LEU A 173 -8.01 -16.39 -20.46
CA LEU A 173 -8.58 -16.27 -19.08
C LEU A 173 -9.63 -17.26 -18.52
N ARG A 174 -9.89 -18.46 -19.08
CA ARG A 174 -11.02 -19.27 -18.64
C ARG A 174 -10.77 -20.24 -17.48
N PHE A 175 -9.54 -20.46 -17.03
CA PHE A 175 -9.30 -21.42 -15.94
C PHE A 175 -8.09 -21.05 -15.08
N GLN A 176 -8.31 -20.16 -14.10
CA GLN A 176 -7.57 -19.85 -12.86
C GLN A 176 -7.56 -18.31 -12.70
N PRO A 177 -8.03 -17.73 -11.58
CA PRO A 177 -7.79 -16.32 -11.32
C PRO A 177 -6.27 -16.10 -11.28
N SER A 178 -5.75 -15.34 -12.25
CA SER A 178 -4.33 -15.05 -12.35
C SER A 178 -3.83 -14.39 -11.05
N ILE A 179 -2.57 -14.64 -10.67
CA ILE A 179 -1.94 -14.07 -9.48
C ILE A 179 -2.25 -12.57 -9.32
N PRO A 180 -2.13 -11.71 -10.36
CA PRO A 180 -2.48 -10.30 -10.25
C PRO A 180 -3.92 -10.05 -9.81
N SER A 181 -4.90 -10.82 -10.33
CA SER A 181 -6.31 -10.64 -9.96
C SER A 181 -6.58 -11.01 -8.50
N ARG A 182 -5.92 -12.05 -7.99
CA ARG A 182 -6.04 -12.44 -6.57
C ARG A 182 -5.45 -11.37 -5.67
N LEU A 183 -4.28 -10.84 -6.04
CA LEU A 183 -3.62 -9.76 -5.31
C LEU A 183 -4.47 -8.48 -5.34
N ARG A 184 -5.02 -8.11 -6.50
CA ARG A 184 -5.90 -6.94 -6.62
C ARG A 184 -7.10 -7.03 -5.69
N ASN A 185 -7.76 -8.19 -5.60
CA ASN A 185 -8.89 -8.38 -4.68
C ASN A 185 -8.48 -8.24 -3.21
N ALA A 186 -7.31 -8.74 -2.83
CA ALA A 186 -6.81 -8.57 -1.46
C ALA A 186 -6.49 -7.10 -1.15
N VAL A 187 -5.83 -6.41 -2.09
CA VAL A 187 -5.53 -4.98 -1.95
C VAL A 187 -6.81 -4.14 -1.92
N GLU A 188 -7.83 -4.48 -2.72
CA GLU A 188 -9.15 -3.84 -2.70
C GLU A 188 -9.79 -3.90 -1.30
N THR A 189 -9.77 -5.05 -0.63
CA THR A 189 -10.32 -5.16 0.73
C THR A 189 -9.61 -4.26 1.73
N ARG A 190 -8.27 -4.16 1.64
CA ARG A 190 -7.46 -3.28 2.51
C ARG A 190 -7.73 -1.81 2.23
N LEU A 191 -7.64 -1.39 0.98
CA LEU A 191 -7.79 0.02 0.60
C LEU A 191 -9.23 0.53 0.73
N THR A 192 -10.24 -0.35 0.59
CA THR A 192 -11.63 0.01 0.85
C THR A 192 -11.83 0.32 2.33
N ALA A 193 -11.21 -0.43 3.24
CA ALA A 193 -11.30 -0.18 4.68
C ALA A 193 -10.70 1.18 5.09
N VAL A 194 -9.68 1.64 4.37
CA VAL A 194 -9.00 2.94 4.61
C VAL A 194 -9.58 4.06 3.73
N GLY A 195 -10.55 3.77 2.85
CA GLY A 195 -11.18 4.76 1.98
C GLY A 195 -10.28 5.28 0.85
N LEU A 196 -9.24 4.52 0.50
CA LEU A 196 -8.31 4.82 -0.59
C LEU A 196 -8.66 4.11 -1.90
N TRP A 197 -9.53 3.10 -1.88
CA TRP A 197 -9.92 2.42 -3.12
C TRP A 197 -10.69 3.37 -4.06
N GLY A 198 -10.16 3.53 -5.27
CA GLY A 198 -10.68 4.34 -6.36
C GLY A 198 -10.36 5.84 -6.28
N LEU A 199 -9.79 6.32 -5.16
CA LEU A 199 -9.61 7.75 -4.90
C LEU A 199 -8.74 8.45 -5.97
N GLY A 200 -9.24 9.52 -6.59
CA GLY A 200 -8.45 10.27 -7.58
C GLY A 200 -8.28 9.52 -8.91
N GLY A 201 -9.08 8.47 -9.12
CA GLY A 201 -9.15 7.68 -10.34
C GLY A 201 -10.58 7.49 -10.83
N LYS A 202 -10.72 7.25 -12.14
CA LYS A 202 -12.03 7.09 -12.80
C LYS A 202 -12.86 5.88 -12.34
N GLU A 203 -12.32 5.02 -11.47
CA GLU A 203 -13.04 3.83 -10.98
C GLU A 203 -14.03 4.22 -9.85
N ALA A 204 -13.70 5.23 -9.03
CA ALA A 204 -14.66 5.79 -8.07
C ALA A 204 -15.82 6.52 -8.79
N SER A 205 -15.53 7.24 -9.88
CA SER A 205 -16.57 7.91 -10.67
C SER A 205 -17.51 6.91 -11.35
N ALA A 206 -17.00 5.79 -11.86
CA ALA A 206 -17.81 4.73 -12.47
C ALA A 206 -18.82 4.10 -11.49
N GLN A 207 -18.44 3.84 -10.23
CA GLN A 207 -19.36 3.31 -9.23
C GLN A 207 -20.45 4.32 -8.84
N SER A 208 -20.09 5.60 -8.71
CA SER A 208 -21.06 6.66 -8.38
C SER A 208 -22.02 6.95 -9.55
N GLY A 209 -21.53 6.92 -10.79
CA GLY A 209 -22.33 7.12 -11.99
C GLY A 209 -23.33 5.99 -12.22
N GLU A 210 -23.00 4.75 -11.86
CA GLU A 210 -23.94 3.62 -11.94
C GLU A 210 -25.12 3.80 -10.97
N ALA A 211 -24.88 4.29 -9.76
CA ALA A 211 -25.93 4.59 -8.80
C ALA A 211 -26.86 5.73 -9.30
N ASP A 212 -26.28 6.79 -9.85
CA ASP A 212 -27.02 7.92 -10.43
C ASP A 212 -27.81 7.48 -11.68
N ASP A 213 -27.24 6.64 -12.54
CA ASP A 213 -27.92 6.07 -13.70
C ASP A 213 -29.09 5.16 -13.29
N LEU A 214 -28.95 4.39 -12.20
CA LEU A 214 -30.02 3.58 -11.64
C LEU A 214 -31.13 4.46 -11.04
N ALA A 215 -30.77 5.55 -10.35
CA ALA A 215 -31.73 6.53 -9.83
C ALA A 215 -32.46 7.29 -10.94
N ALA A 216 -31.76 7.62 -12.04
CA ALA A 216 -32.33 8.22 -13.24
C ALA A 216 -33.31 7.25 -13.93
N ARG A 217 -32.91 5.97 -14.09
CA ARG A 217 -33.79 4.90 -14.60
C ARG A 217 -35.00 4.65 -13.71
N ALA A 218 -34.87 4.87 -12.41
CA ALA A 218 -35.96 4.79 -11.45
C ALA A 218 -36.87 6.04 -11.43
N GLY A 219 -36.55 7.09 -12.21
CA GLY A 219 -37.33 8.32 -12.28
C GLY A 219 -37.29 9.17 -11.01
N ILE A 220 -36.28 8.97 -10.16
CA ILE A 220 -36.18 9.61 -8.83
C ILE A 220 -35.48 10.98 -8.93
N ILE A 221 -34.70 11.23 -9.99
CA ILE A 221 -33.92 12.47 -10.14
C ILE A 221 -34.79 13.57 -10.75
N PRO A 222 -34.99 14.72 -10.07
CA PRO A 222 -35.72 15.85 -10.62
C PRO A 222 -34.98 16.43 -11.83
N THR A 223 -35.72 16.65 -12.92
CA THR A 223 -35.20 17.21 -14.16
C THR A 223 -34.71 18.64 -13.96
N LYS A 224 -33.42 18.85 -14.28
CA LYS A 224 -32.73 20.14 -14.51
C LYS A 224 -32.58 21.09 -13.30
N LYS A 225 -31.56 20.84 -12.47
CA LYS A 225 -30.81 21.95 -11.84
C LYS A 225 -29.80 22.48 -12.87
N ARG A 226 -29.84 23.79 -13.13
CA ARG A 226 -28.91 24.53 -14.00
C ARG A 226 -27.57 24.69 -13.26
N GLY A 227 -26.72 23.66 -13.32
CA GLY A 227 -25.37 23.65 -12.75
C GLY A 227 -24.31 23.27 -13.79
N LEU A 228 -23.06 23.06 -13.34
CA LEU A 228 -21.96 22.55 -14.17
C LEU A 228 -22.38 21.34 -15.01
N GLY A 229 -21.90 21.26 -16.25
CA GLY A 229 -22.13 20.09 -17.11
C GLY A 229 -21.56 18.82 -16.47
N ALA A 230 -22.13 17.64 -16.77
CA ALA A 230 -21.71 16.37 -16.17
C ALA A 230 -20.19 16.11 -16.30
N THR A 231 -19.60 16.49 -17.45
CA THR A 231 -18.16 16.40 -17.69
C THR A 231 -17.34 17.33 -16.82
N GLN A 232 -17.82 18.56 -16.59
CA GLN A 232 -17.16 19.53 -15.71
C GLN A 232 -17.27 19.09 -14.25
N LYS A 233 -18.42 18.56 -13.83
CA LYS A 233 -18.62 18.00 -12.49
C LYS A 233 -17.68 16.82 -12.22
N GLU A 234 -17.50 15.93 -13.20
CA GLU A 234 -16.54 14.83 -13.10
C GLU A 234 -15.09 15.33 -13.01
N ALA A 235 -14.72 16.32 -13.82
CA ALA A 235 -13.38 16.91 -13.77
C ALA A 235 -13.08 17.60 -12.43
N VAL A 236 -14.01 18.41 -11.91
CA VAL A 236 -13.86 19.06 -10.60
C VAL A 236 -13.75 18.03 -9.49
N ARG A 237 -14.56 16.97 -9.55
CA ARG A 237 -14.49 15.87 -8.59
C ARG A 237 -13.15 15.13 -8.68
N GLU A 238 -12.67 14.83 -9.88
CA GLU A 238 -11.39 14.15 -10.09
C GLU A 238 -10.23 14.97 -9.51
N GLU A 239 -10.21 16.28 -9.75
CA GLU A 239 -9.19 17.17 -9.18
C GLU A 239 -9.30 17.29 -7.65
N PHE A 240 -10.52 17.35 -7.10
CA PHE A 240 -10.73 17.33 -5.65
C PHE A 240 -10.23 16.03 -5.01
N GLU A 241 -10.55 14.87 -5.61
CA GLU A 241 -10.10 13.58 -5.10
C GLU A 241 -8.57 13.42 -5.21
N LYS A 242 -7.95 13.93 -6.29
CA LYS A 242 -6.48 14.02 -6.40
C LYS A 242 -5.88 14.95 -5.33
N SER A 243 -6.52 16.08 -5.05
CA SER A 243 -6.10 16.99 -3.96
C SER A 243 -6.13 16.28 -2.61
N LYS A 244 -7.18 15.53 -2.32
CA LYS A 244 -7.26 14.71 -1.10
C LYS A 244 -6.14 13.67 -1.01
N LEU A 245 -5.88 12.95 -2.10
CA LEU A 245 -4.80 11.97 -2.18
C LEU A 245 -3.42 12.62 -1.96
N THR A 246 -3.16 13.77 -2.60
CA THR A 246 -1.89 14.49 -2.47
C THR A 246 -1.69 15.09 -1.09
N ARG A 247 -2.76 15.55 -0.42
CA ARG A 247 -2.70 16.01 0.98
C ARG A 247 -2.29 14.86 1.91
N GLN A 248 -2.99 13.73 1.83
CA GLN A 248 -2.67 12.55 2.64
C GLN A 248 -1.26 12.02 2.37
N ALA A 249 -0.81 12.02 1.11
CA ALA A 249 0.56 11.65 0.79
C ALA A 249 1.59 12.64 1.34
N SER A 250 1.28 13.94 1.32
CA SER A 250 2.20 14.98 1.83
C SER A 250 2.44 14.83 3.33
N GLU A 251 1.41 14.51 4.12
CA GLU A 251 1.54 14.29 5.58
C GLU A 251 2.61 13.22 5.91
N VAL A 252 2.67 12.14 5.12
CA VAL A 252 3.66 11.06 5.32
C VAL A 252 5.03 11.44 4.74
N LEU A 253 5.04 12.07 3.56
CA LEU A 253 6.28 12.43 2.87
C LEU A 253 7.05 13.54 3.61
N GLU A 254 6.37 14.47 4.28
CA GLU A 254 6.99 15.50 5.12
C GLU A 254 7.73 14.89 6.32
N VAL A 255 7.17 13.84 6.94
CA VAL A 255 7.85 13.10 8.01
C VAL A 255 9.12 12.42 7.48
N LEU A 256 9.08 11.86 6.27
CA LEU A 256 10.25 11.22 5.66
C LEU A 256 11.31 12.22 5.23
N ASP A 257 10.92 13.37 4.70
CA ASP A 257 11.86 14.44 4.34
C ASP A 257 12.55 14.99 5.59
N SER A 258 11.80 15.21 6.69
CA SER A 258 12.38 15.55 7.99
C SER A 258 13.32 14.47 8.53
N ALA A 259 12.97 13.19 8.37
CA ALA A 259 13.82 12.07 8.79
C ALA A 259 15.13 11.94 7.97
N LEU A 260 15.13 12.40 6.71
CA LEU A 260 16.35 12.55 5.90
C LEU A 260 17.22 13.69 6.43
N GLU A 261 16.64 14.83 6.77
CA GLU A 261 17.37 15.98 7.32
C GLU A 261 18.00 15.67 8.68
N SER A 262 17.27 14.96 9.54
CA SER A 262 17.75 14.53 10.85
C SER A 262 18.69 13.32 10.79
N LYS A 263 19.05 12.83 9.59
CA LYS A 263 19.91 11.66 9.35
C LYS A 263 19.46 10.38 10.07
N VAL A 264 18.16 10.26 10.32
CA VAL A 264 17.58 8.97 10.77
C VAL A 264 17.58 8.00 9.59
N LEU A 265 17.30 8.53 8.39
CA LEU A 265 17.53 7.91 7.09
C LEU A 265 18.92 8.29 6.54
N SER A 266 19.45 7.50 5.61
CA SER A 266 20.71 7.75 4.89
C SER A 266 21.95 7.86 5.79
N ARG A 267 22.16 6.89 6.68
CA ARG A 267 23.29 6.86 7.64
C ARG A 267 24.63 6.44 7.03
N GLY A 268 24.75 6.47 5.71
CA GLY A 268 25.93 6.01 4.95
C GLY A 268 25.69 4.63 4.31
N GLU A 269 25.43 3.63 5.15
CA GLU A 269 25.00 2.28 4.75
C GLU A 269 23.47 2.20 4.66
N VAL A 270 22.96 1.26 3.87
CA VAL A 270 21.51 1.03 3.73
C VAL A 270 21.05 0.14 4.88
N GLY A 271 20.34 0.72 5.85
CA GLY A 271 19.72 -0.03 6.96
C GLY A 271 18.36 -0.62 6.59
N SER A 272 17.69 -1.27 7.54
CA SER A 272 16.34 -1.81 7.32
C SER A 272 15.32 -0.70 7.01
N LEU A 273 15.43 0.45 7.67
CA LEU A 273 14.52 1.56 7.42
C LEU A 273 14.70 2.16 6.02
N ASP A 274 15.96 2.35 5.60
CA ASP A 274 16.29 2.81 4.25
C ASP A 274 15.72 1.86 3.20
N ALA A 275 15.91 0.56 3.42
CA ALA A 275 15.38 -0.50 2.57
C ALA A 275 13.85 -0.47 2.47
N LYS A 276 13.15 -0.17 3.57
CA LYS A 276 11.68 -0.11 3.63
C LYS A 276 11.13 1.13 2.92
N VAL A 277 11.72 2.31 3.16
CA VAL A 277 11.37 3.54 2.42
C VAL A 277 11.61 3.34 0.93
N PHE A 278 12.76 2.77 0.58
CA PHE A 278 13.08 2.42 -0.80
C PHE A 278 12.04 1.49 -1.41
N SER A 279 11.69 0.41 -0.73
CA SER A 279 10.78 -0.59 -1.29
C SER A 279 9.36 -0.08 -1.50
N TYR A 280 8.94 0.97 -0.79
CA TYR A 280 7.59 1.53 -0.89
C TYR A 280 7.54 2.65 -1.94
N LEU A 281 8.56 3.50 -2.02
CA LEU A 281 8.56 4.62 -2.97
C LEU A 281 9.16 4.27 -4.34
N ALA A 282 10.13 3.36 -4.41
CA ALA A 282 10.76 2.98 -5.68
C ALA A 282 9.75 2.42 -6.71
N PRO A 283 8.75 1.60 -6.34
CA PRO A 283 7.71 1.17 -7.29
C PRO A 283 6.92 2.32 -7.93
N LEU A 284 6.85 3.49 -7.27
CA LEU A 284 6.17 4.67 -7.82
C LEU A 284 7.04 5.44 -8.81
N LEU A 285 8.32 5.64 -8.47
CA LEU A 285 9.23 6.50 -9.23
C LEU A 285 10.06 5.77 -10.27
N LEU A 286 10.48 4.54 -9.96
CA LEU A 286 11.49 3.79 -10.70
C LEU A 286 10.88 2.63 -11.50
N ALA A 287 9.56 2.44 -11.49
CA ALA A 287 8.88 1.42 -12.29
C ALA A 287 9.06 1.62 -13.80
N HIS A 288 9.15 0.51 -14.52
CA HIS A 288 9.16 0.51 -15.99
C HIS A 288 8.22 -0.56 -16.56
N PRO A 289 7.26 -0.19 -17.43
CA PRO A 289 6.95 1.17 -17.91
C PRO A 289 6.46 2.10 -16.78
N LYS A 290 6.63 3.42 -16.96
CA LYS A 290 6.15 4.42 -15.98
C LYS A 290 4.64 4.29 -15.76
N LEU A 291 4.18 4.67 -14.57
CA LEU A 291 2.76 4.67 -14.21
C LEU A 291 1.99 5.69 -15.08
N PRO A 292 0.93 5.28 -15.81
CA PRO A 292 0.12 6.19 -16.62
C PRO A 292 -0.54 7.32 -15.82
N ILE A 293 -1.00 7.02 -14.60
CA ILE A 293 -1.46 8.02 -13.63
C ILE A 293 -0.32 8.24 -12.64
N ASP A 294 0.25 9.44 -12.67
CA ASP A 294 1.49 9.82 -12.01
C ASP A 294 1.28 10.81 -10.86
N THR A 295 0.08 10.91 -10.27
CA THR A 295 -0.23 11.86 -9.20
C THR A 295 0.79 11.83 -8.05
N LEU A 296 1.07 10.64 -7.50
CA LEU A 296 2.09 10.47 -6.43
C LEU A 296 3.53 10.60 -6.95
N PRO A 297 3.93 9.94 -8.06
CA PRO A 297 5.27 10.15 -8.64
C PRO A 297 5.61 11.62 -8.91
N ARG A 298 4.64 12.38 -9.43
CA ARG A 298 4.79 13.81 -9.71
C ARG A 298 4.95 14.59 -8.41
N LEU A 299 4.09 14.37 -7.42
CA LEU A 299 4.20 15.01 -6.10
C LEU A 299 5.59 14.82 -5.49
N ILE A 300 6.11 13.59 -5.49
CA ILE A 300 7.44 13.29 -4.93
C ILE A 300 8.52 14.00 -5.75
N SER A 301 8.45 13.94 -7.08
CA SER A 301 9.47 14.55 -7.95
C SER A 301 9.48 16.09 -7.88
N THR A 302 8.33 16.73 -7.64
CA THR A 302 8.23 18.20 -7.62
C THR A 302 8.41 18.81 -6.24
N ARG A 303 7.83 18.20 -5.19
CA ARG A 303 7.82 18.76 -3.82
C ARG A 303 8.89 18.16 -2.92
N TYR A 304 9.30 16.92 -3.18
CA TYR A 304 10.28 16.19 -2.36
C TYR A 304 11.48 15.69 -3.20
N PRO A 305 12.20 16.58 -3.92
CA PRO A 305 13.28 16.17 -4.83
C PRO A 305 14.44 15.48 -4.10
N LYS A 306 14.73 15.87 -2.85
CA LYS A 306 15.75 15.20 -2.01
C LYS A 306 15.45 13.72 -1.81
N LEU A 307 14.18 13.39 -1.58
CA LEU A 307 13.72 12.01 -1.41
C LEU A 307 13.85 11.23 -2.73
N ALA A 308 13.51 11.84 -3.87
CA ALA A 308 13.68 11.22 -5.18
C ALA A 308 15.16 10.93 -5.51
N GLU A 309 16.07 11.86 -5.17
CA GLU A 309 17.51 11.67 -5.31
C GLU A 309 18.01 10.55 -4.40
N TYR A 310 17.61 10.56 -3.13
CA TYR A 310 17.94 9.54 -2.15
C TYR A 310 17.55 8.12 -2.62
N LEU A 311 16.36 7.97 -3.22
CA LEU A 311 15.92 6.68 -3.78
C LEU A 311 16.78 6.24 -4.97
N SER A 312 17.19 7.18 -5.83
CA SER A 312 18.05 6.89 -6.97
C SER A 312 19.45 6.45 -6.52
N GLN A 313 20.04 7.18 -5.56
CA GLN A 313 21.31 6.81 -4.94
C GLN A 313 21.24 5.45 -4.23
N THR A 314 20.13 5.18 -3.53
CA THR A 314 19.91 3.89 -2.85
C THR A 314 19.86 2.75 -3.86
N LYS A 315 19.15 2.92 -4.98
CA LYS A 315 19.15 1.95 -6.09
C LYS A 315 20.55 1.71 -6.63
N GLU A 316 21.33 2.76 -6.91
CA GLU A 316 22.68 2.62 -7.46
C GLU A 316 23.63 1.89 -6.52
N LYS A 317 23.53 2.15 -5.20
CA LYS A 317 24.31 1.46 -4.17
C LYS A 317 23.99 -0.04 -4.11
N LEU A 318 22.71 -0.41 -4.22
CA LEU A 318 22.25 -1.79 -4.02
C LEU A 318 22.29 -2.64 -5.29
N TYR A 319 21.93 -2.05 -6.43
CA TYR A 319 21.65 -2.74 -7.67
C TYR A 319 22.48 -2.15 -8.81
N GLN A 320 23.79 -2.38 -8.76
CA GLN A 320 24.70 -2.03 -9.85
C GLN A 320 24.26 -2.72 -11.15
N GLU A 321 24.54 -2.09 -12.30
CA GLU A 321 24.17 -2.63 -13.61
C GLU A 321 24.74 -4.05 -13.82
N GLY A 322 23.85 -5.04 -13.96
CA GLY A 322 24.22 -6.45 -14.10
C GLY A 322 24.47 -7.21 -12.78
N GLY A 323 24.34 -6.56 -11.62
CA GLY A 323 24.59 -7.18 -10.30
C GLY A 323 23.45 -8.05 -9.77
N VAL A 324 22.27 -7.99 -10.37
CA VAL A 324 21.12 -8.81 -9.94
C VAL A 324 21.11 -10.13 -10.70
N GLN A 325 21.51 -11.21 -10.02
CA GLN A 325 21.50 -12.54 -10.59
C GLN A 325 20.13 -13.18 -10.46
N TRP A 326 19.45 -13.37 -11.59
CA TRP A 326 18.20 -14.10 -11.67
C TRP A 326 18.43 -15.55 -12.09
N LEU A 327 17.81 -16.46 -11.36
CA LEU A 327 17.85 -17.88 -11.67
C LEU A 327 16.62 -18.27 -12.49
N SER A 328 16.80 -19.18 -13.45
CA SER A 328 15.67 -19.72 -14.21
C SER A 328 14.79 -20.62 -13.34
N GLN A 329 13.50 -20.67 -13.66
CA GLN A 329 12.56 -21.53 -12.92
C GLN A 329 12.94 -23.02 -13.00
N SER A 330 13.49 -23.46 -14.13
CA SER A 330 13.93 -24.85 -14.33
C SER A 330 15.14 -25.22 -13.46
N GLU A 331 16.01 -24.27 -13.15
CA GLU A 331 17.12 -24.46 -12.21
C GLU A 331 16.63 -24.43 -10.76
N ALA A 332 15.73 -23.50 -10.42
CA ALA A 332 15.17 -23.41 -9.08
C ALA A 332 14.42 -24.69 -8.66
N ILE A 333 13.74 -25.35 -9.60
CA ILE A 333 13.01 -26.62 -9.34
C ILE A 333 13.95 -27.77 -8.99
N LYS A 334 15.23 -27.73 -9.38
CA LYS A 334 16.20 -28.79 -9.06
C LYS A 334 16.52 -28.85 -7.56
N THR A 335 16.42 -27.73 -6.86
CA THR A 335 16.67 -27.64 -5.41
C THR A 335 15.50 -26.91 -4.74
N PRO A 336 14.34 -27.58 -4.57
CA PRO A 336 13.15 -26.96 -4.00
C PRO A 336 13.37 -26.56 -2.54
N PRO A 337 12.63 -25.55 -2.04
CA PRO A 337 12.72 -25.07 -0.66
C PRO A 337 12.02 -26.04 0.32
N THR A 338 12.50 -27.28 0.39
CA THR A 338 12.08 -28.28 1.36
C THR A 338 13.25 -28.54 2.29
N THR A 339 13.08 -28.29 3.58
CA THR A 339 14.03 -28.72 4.60
C THR A 339 13.98 -30.25 4.68
N VAL A 340 15.14 -30.94 4.69
CA VAL A 340 15.18 -32.37 4.99
C VAL A 340 14.64 -32.52 6.42
N ALA A 341 13.40 -32.98 6.55
CA ALA A 341 12.75 -33.12 7.85
C ALA A 341 13.45 -34.21 8.66
N GLU A 342 14.15 -33.82 9.73
CA GLU A 342 14.21 -34.66 10.92
C GLU A 342 12.79 -34.74 11.50
N GLY A 343 12.32 -35.96 11.75
CA GLY A 343 10.94 -36.25 12.10
C GLY A 343 10.45 -35.51 13.33
N GLY A 344 9.56 -34.55 13.13
CA GLY A 344 8.81 -33.88 14.19
C GLY A 344 7.41 -33.55 13.70
N SER A 345 6.42 -34.28 14.20
CA SER A 345 5.00 -34.02 13.96
C SER A 345 4.56 -32.74 14.67
N GLY A 346 3.99 -31.78 13.92
CA GLY A 346 3.34 -30.61 14.52
C GLY A 346 3.34 -29.38 13.62
N GLY A 347 2.77 -29.49 12.41
CA GLY A 347 2.56 -28.33 11.54
C GLY A 347 1.22 -27.68 11.85
N GLU A 348 1.24 -26.60 12.63
CA GLU A 348 0.12 -25.71 12.86
C GLU A 348 -0.45 -25.18 11.53
N GLY A 349 -1.77 -25.26 11.37
CA GLY A 349 -2.45 -24.87 10.14
C GLY A 349 -2.42 -23.35 9.93
N GLY A 350 -1.50 -22.87 9.10
CA GLY A 350 -1.52 -21.51 8.56
C GLY A 350 -2.76 -21.30 7.69
N GLY A 351 -3.68 -20.44 8.14
CA GLY A 351 -4.90 -20.10 7.42
C GLY A 351 -4.63 -19.45 6.06
N LEU A 352 -5.62 -19.49 5.16
CA LEU A 352 -5.57 -19.04 3.75
C LEU A 352 -5.01 -17.61 3.50
N TRP A 353 -4.86 -16.80 4.54
CA TRP A 353 -4.32 -15.44 4.51
C TRP A 353 -2.78 -15.37 4.59
N SER A 354 -2.10 -16.38 5.14
CA SER A 354 -0.62 -16.44 5.14
C SER A 354 -0.03 -16.61 3.73
N TYR A 355 -0.84 -17.05 2.77
CA TYR A 355 -0.49 -17.19 1.35
C TYR A 355 -0.45 -15.87 0.59
N ILE A 356 -1.01 -14.79 1.15
CA ILE A 356 -1.22 -13.53 0.43
C ILE A 356 -0.37 -12.40 1.03
N TRP A 357 -0.11 -12.41 2.34
CA TRP A 357 0.84 -11.49 3.00
C TRP A 357 1.15 -11.95 4.43
N PRO A 358 2.43 -11.98 4.90
CA PRO A 358 2.77 -12.42 6.27
C PRO A 358 2.23 -11.51 7.38
N SER A 359 2.17 -10.19 7.18
CA SER A 359 1.78 -9.21 8.21
C SER A 359 0.31 -9.24 8.63
N PHE A 360 -0.51 -10.12 8.05
CA PHE A 360 -1.94 -10.30 8.39
C PHE A 360 -2.24 -11.61 9.14
N GLY A 361 -1.23 -12.45 9.40
CA GLY A 361 -1.39 -13.77 10.03
C GLY A 361 -1.04 -13.83 11.52
N GLY A 362 -1.80 -13.13 12.38
CA GLY A 362 -2.10 -13.46 13.79
C GLY A 362 -0.97 -13.75 14.80
N GLY A 363 -0.84 -12.87 15.81
CA GLY A 363 -0.31 -13.23 17.13
C GLY A 363 0.21 -12.07 17.99
N GLY A 364 -0.68 -11.29 18.61
CA GLY A 364 -0.28 -10.26 19.58
C GLY A 364 -1.30 -9.15 19.84
N LEU A 365 -2.51 -9.52 20.26
CA LEU A 365 -3.40 -8.59 20.97
C LEU A 365 -2.85 -8.38 22.37
N GLU A 366 -2.09 -7.32 22.63
CA GLU A 366 -2.11 -6.60 23.93
C GLU A 366 -1.77 -5.12 23.69
N SER A 367 -2.59 -4.25 24.28
CA SER A 367 -2.41 -2.79 24.37
C SER A 367 -2.74 -1.93 23.14
N LYS A 368 -3.94 -2.10 22.57
CA LYS A 368 -4.69 -0.92 22.08
C LYS A 368 -5.58 -0.43 23.22
N ALA A 369 -5.20 0.69 23.82
CA ALA A 369 -6.07 1.42 24.74
C ALA A 369 -7.23 1.99 23.93
N SER A 370 -8.42 1.41 24.10
CA SER A 370 -9.67 1.95 23.55
C SER A 370 -10.58 2.32 24.70
N PHE A 371 -11.00 3.59 24.68
CA PHE A 371 -12.06 4.13 25.52
C PHE A 371 -13.32 3.27 25.44
N THR A 372 -13.92 3.02 26.60
CA THR A 372 -15.10 2.19 26.77
C THR A 372 -16.37 2.99 26.53
N THR A 373 -17.27 2.51 25.67
CA THR A 373 -18.72 2.69 25.85
C THR A 373 -19.42 1.36 25.62
N ASN A 374 -20.38 1.09 26.49
CA ASN A 374 -20.84 -0.23 26.91
C ASN A 374 -22.14 -0.66 26.20
N THR A 375 -22.27 -1.97 25.93
CA THR A 375 -23.51 -2.82 25.90
C THR A 375 -24.59 -2.56 24.81
N LEU A 376 -25.24 -3.54 24.16
CA LEU A 376 -25.73 -4.89 24.52
C LEU A 376 -25.74 -5.90 23.32
N PRO A 377 -25.99 -7.21 23.53
CA PRO A 377 -25.65 -8.30 22.61
C PRO A 377 -26.83 -8.87 21.79
N GLN A 378 -26.57 -9.38 20.59
CA GLN A 378 -27.51 -10.26 19.88
C GLN A 378 -26.86 -11.52 19.28
N ALA A 379 -27.22 -12.63 19.92
CA ALA A 379 -27.56 -13.96 19.41
C ALA A 379 -26.84 -14.52 18.15
N GLN A 380 -26.03 -15.54 18.40
CA GLN A 380 -25.60 -16.54 17.44
C GLN A 380 -26.79 -17.37 16.94
N TYR A 381 -26.91 -17.52 15.62
CA TYR A 381 -27.65 -18.62 15.00
C TYR A 381 -26.74 -19.37 14.02
N GLN A 382 -26.45 -20.63 14.36
CA GLN A 382 -25.91 -21.64 13.45
C GLN A 382 -27.00 -22.06 12.46
N SER A 383 -26.66 -22.13 11.17
CA SER A 383 -27.47 -22.85 10.20
C SER A 383 -26.60 -23.78 9.36
N ASN A 384 -26.84 -25.08 9.51
CA ASN A 384 -26.32 -26.18 8.71
C ASN A 384 -26.56 -25.94 7.22
N GLN A 385 -25.50 -26.04 6.41
CA GLN A 385 -25.62 -26.08 4.95
C GLN A 385 -25.74 -27.52 4.47
N SER A 386 -26.94 -27.91 4.04
CA SER A 386 -27.15 -29.10 3.21
C SER A 386 -27.03 -28.71 1.74
N SER A 387 -26.21 -29.45 1.02
CA SER A 387 -25.99 -29.42 -0.43
C SER A 387 -27.29 -29.51 -1.24
N GLY A 388 -27.59 -28.50 -2.04
CA GLY A 388 -28.70 -28.47 -3.00
C GLY A 388 -28.25 -27.93 -4.35
N ALA A 389 -28.32 -28.78 -5.37
CA ALA A 389 -27.88 -28.50 -6.74
C ALA A 389 -28.62 -27.32 -7.39
N ARG A 390 -27.84 -26.41 -8.00
CA ARG A 390 -28.28 -25.20 -8.71
C ARG A 390 -28.94 -25.56 -10.04
N ARG A 391 -30.28 -25.48 -10.13
CA ARG A 391 -31.03 -25.42 -11.40
C ARG A 391 -31.24 -23.97 -11.83
N LYS A 392 -31.07 -23.71 -13.14
CA LYS A 392 -31.25 -22.42 -13.82
C LYS A 392 -32.72 -21.94 -13.77
N PRO A 393 -32.98 -20.61 -13.85
CA PRO A 393 -34.31 -20.06 -13.64
C PRO A 393 -35.15 -20.14 -14.92
N ASN A 394 -36.36 -20.72 -14.82
CA ASN A 394 -37.41 -20.55 -15.81
C ASN A 394 -38.43 -19.54 -15.26
N SER A 395 -38.71 -18.54 -16.10
CA SER A 395 -39.68 -17.48 -15.90
C SER A 395 -41.11 -17.98 -16.05
N SER A 396 -41.84 -18.06 -14.96
CA SER A 396 -43.30 -17.85 -14.94
C SER A 396 -43.71 -17.53 -13.51
N ALA A 397 -43.62 -16.25 -13.14
CA ALA A 397 -44.15 -15.76 -11.87
C ALA A 397 -45.66 -16.08 -11.83
N SER A 398 -46.05 -17.02 -10.97
CA SER A 398 -47.45 -17.33 -10.76
C SER A 398 -48.14 -16.10 -10.13
N PRO A 399 -49.45 -15.91 -10.37
CA PRO A 399 -50.18 -14.76 -9.82
C PRO A 399 -50.17 -14.71 -8.28
N GLU A 400 -49.81 -15.80 -7.62
CA GLU A 400 -49.68 -15.91 -6.16
C GLU A 400 -48.40 -15.23 -5.64
N ASP A 401 -47.30 -15.29 -6.38
CA ASP A 401 -46.04 -14.62 -6.01
C ASP A 401 -46.15 -13.09 -6.06
N ARG A 402 -46.98 -12.57 -6.98
CA ARG A 402 -47.26 -11.12 -7.06
C ARG A 402 -48.07 -10.64 -5.86
N LYS A 403 -49.04 -11.43 -5.40
CA LYS A 403 -49.83 -11.12 -4.19
C LYS A 403 -48.97 -11.15 -2.93
N LEU A 404 -48.04 -12.11 -2.84
CA LEU A 404 -47.10 -12.21 -1.71
C LEU A 404 -46.10 -11.03 -1.67
N LYS A 405 -45.57 -10.62 -2.84
CA LYS A 405 -44.68 -9.44 -2.93
C LYS A 405 -45.41 -8.14 -2.59
N TRP A 406 -46.64 -7.99 -3.06
CA TRP A 406 -47.45 -6.81 -2.75
C TRP A 406 -47.86 -6.78 -1.26
N GLY A 407 -48.22 -7.91 -0.68
CA GLY A 407 -48.48 -8.03 0.76
C GLY A 407 -47.28 -7.64 1.62
N ARG A 408 -46.06 -8.05 1.23
CA ARG A 408 -44.82 -7.63 1.92
C ARG A 408 -44.57 -6.14 1.77
N ALA A 409 -44.78 -5.58 0.59
CA ALA A 409 -44.62 -4.14 0.37
C ALA A 409 -45.60 -3.30 1.21
N VAL A 410 -46.87 -3.71 1.27
CA VAL A 410 -47.89 -3.04 2.09
C VAL A 410 -47.54 -3.10 3.58
N TRP A 411 -47.05 -4.25 4.05
CA TRP A 411 -46.66 -4.42 5.46
C TRP A 411 -45.44 -3.55 5.82
N ILE A 412 -44.44 -3.47 4.94
CA ILE A 412 -43.26 -2.61 5.13
C ILE A 412 -43.67 -1.14 5.12
N CYS A 413 -44.51 -0.69 4.18
CA CYS A 413 -44.99 0.69 4.16
C CYS A 413 -45.79 1.04 5.42
N SER A 414 -46.60 0.12 5.93
CA SER A 414 -47.32 0.30 7.19
C SER A 414 -46.37 0.46 8.39
N ALA A 415 -45.26 -0.29 8.41
CA ALA A 415 -44.27 -0.17 9.48
C ALA A 415 -43.53 1.18 9.44
N VAL A 416 -43.19 1.67 8.24
CA VAL A 416 -42.54 2.98 8.07
C VAL A 416 -43.47 4.12 8.48
N ILE A 417 -44.74 4.09 8.06
CA ILE A 417 -45.73 5.11 8.47
C ILE A 417 -45.95 5.08 9.99
N GLY A 418 -45.99 3.90 10.60
CA GLY A 418 -46.08 3.75 12.06
C GLY A 418 -44.88 4.35 12.79
N LEU A 419 -43.66 4.13 12.27
CA LEU A 419 -42.44 4.71 12.81
C LEU A 419 -42.47 6.24 12.72
N VAL A 420 -42.80 6.79 11.55
CA VAL A 420 -42.89 8.24 11.33
C VAL A 420 -43.96 8.87 12.22
N GLY A 421 -45.14 8.24 12.31
CA GLY A 421 -46.21 8.67 13.21
C GLY A 421 -45.79 8.65 14.68
N TYR A 422 -45.05 7.61 15.11
CA TYR A 422 -44.52 7.53 16.46
C TYR A 422 -43.45 8.61 16.74
N THR A 423 -42.58 8.93 15.77
CA THR A 423 -41.57 9.98 15.94
C THR A 423 -42.17 11.39 16.07
N PHE A 424 -43.28 11.66 15.39
CA PHE A 424 -44.03 12.92 15.58
C PHE A 424 -44.85 12.92 16.88
N ALA A 425 -45.47 11.79 17.23
CA ALA A 425 -46.27 11.67 18.45
C ALA A 425 -45.44 11.64 19.75
N SER A 426 -44.19 11.17 19.71
CA SER A 426 -43.29 11.14 20.86
C SER A 426 -42.66 12.51 21.18
N GLY A 427 -42.87 13.52 20.32
CA GLY A 427 -42.34 14.86 20.51
C GLY A 427 -40.83 15.00 20.27
N ILE A 428 -40.19 14.02 19.61
CA ILE A 428 -38.75 14.06 19.27
C ILE A 428 -38.43 15.10 18.19
N VAL A 429 -39.41 15.48 17.36
CA VAL A 429 -39.26 16.49 16.31
C VAL A 429 -40.40 17.51 16.42
N SER A 430 -40.09 18.76 16.79
CA SER A 430 -41.01 19.89 16.69
C SER A 430 -40.80 20.61 15.38
N VAL A 431 -41.78 20.56 14.48
CA VAL A 431 -41.80 21.40 13.28
C VAL A 431 -42.30 22.78 13.69
N ARG A 432 -41.38 23.75 13.81
CA ARG A 432 -41.71 25.17 13.96
C ARG A 432 -41.96 25.73 12.56
N ILE A 433 -43.20 26.13 12.29
CA ILE A 433 -43.54 26.80 11.03
C ILE A 433 -43.15 28.26 11.23
N VAL A 434 -42.05 28.67 10.61
CA VAL A 434 -41.62 30.07 10.51
C VAL A 434 -42.32 30.68 9.30
N SER A 435 -42.83 31.90 9.48
CA SER A 435 -43.46 32.69 8.42
C SER A 435 -42.40 33.05 7.38
N PRO A 436 -42.70 33.07 6.07
CA PRO A 436 -41.72 33.45 5.04
C PRO A 436 -41.14 34.87 5.24
N ASP A 437 -41.83 35.74 5.97
CA ASP A 437 -41.38 37.11 6.26
C ASP A 437 -40.28 37.18 7.36
N GLU A 438 -40.07 36.13 8.16
CA GLU A 438 -39.00 36.09 9.21
C GLU A 438 -37.68 35.52 8.67
N ILE A 439 -37.67 34.84 7.52
CA ILE A 439 -36.46 34.24 6.93
C ILE A 439 -35.69 35.27 6.11
N GLU A 440 -36.39 36.22 5.46
CA GLU A 440 -35.75 37.32 4.74
C GLU A 440 -35.04 38.29 5.70
N GLU A 441 -35.55 38.49 6.92
CA GLU A 441 -34.90 39.34 7.93
C GLU A 441 -33.65 38.68 8.56
N GLU A 442 -33.62 37.34 8.74
CA GLU A 442 -32.44 36.62 9.25
C GLU A 442 -31.34 36.45 8.17
N GLU A 443 -31.71 36.31 6.88
CA GLU A 443 -30.73 36.23 5.78
C GLU A 443 -30.11 37.61 5.45
N GLU A 444 -30.86 38.72 5.61
CA GLU A 444 -30.32 40.08 5.44
C GLU A 444 -29.39 40.51 6.60
N GLU A 445 -29.68 40.08 7.85
CA GLU A 445 -28.79 40.37 9.00
C GLU A 445 -27.49 39.55 8.97
N GLU A 446 -27.49 38.30 8.47
CA GLU A 446 -26.25 37.51 8.32
C GLU A 446 -25.36 38.00 7.14
N GLU A 447 -25.94 38.54 6.06
CA GLU A 447 -25.16 39.12 4.96
C GLU A 447 -24.52 40.48 5.32
N GLU A 448 -25.15 41.29 6.18
CA GLU A 448 -24.55 42.55 6.67
C GLU A 448 -23.40 42.32 7.68
N GLU A 449 -23.43 41.26 8.49
CA GLU A 449 -22.32 40.93 9.41
C GLU A 449 -21.08 40.38 8.68
N GLU A 450 -21.23 39.66 7.56
CA GLU A 450 -20.09 39.17 6.77
C GLU A 450 -19.39 40.29 5.96
N GLU A 451 -20.10 41.35 5.54
CA GLU A 451 -19.49 42.48 4.82
C GLU A 451 -18.69 43.42 5.73
N GLU A 452 -19.01 43.55 7.03
CA GLU A 452 -18.23 44.39 7.96
C GLU A 452 -16.91 43.73 8.43
N GLU A 453 -16.77 42.40 8.35
CA GLU A 453 -15.52 41.72 8.71
C GLU A 453 -14.43 41.77 7.60
N GLU A 454 -14.79 42.03 6.33
CA GLU A 454 -13.82 42.06 5.21
C GLU A 454 -13.13 43.42 4.98
N GLU A 455 -13.63 44.55 5.50
CA GLU A 455 -13.02 45.88 5.31
C GLU A 455 -12.01 46.30 6.42
N GLY A 456 -11.66 45.41 7.36
CA GLY A 456 -10.87 45.74 8.55
C GLY A 456 -9.36 45.49 8.53
N GLU A 457 -8.77 44.86 7.50
CA GLU A 457 -7.37 44.41 7.53
C GLU A 457 -6.49 44.91 6.36
N GLU A 458 -6.44 46.22 6.09
CA GLU A 458 -5.27 46.79 5.37
C GLU A 458 -4.84 48.14 6.00
N ASP A 459 -3.52 48.26 6.19
CA ASP A 459 -2.73 49.45 6.53
C ASP A 459 -2.44 49.79 8.01
N GLU A 460 -1.47 49.09 8.62
CA GLU A 460 -0.45 49.76 9.48
C GLU A 460 0.94 49.12 9.24
N ALA A 461 1.68 49.66 8.27
CA ALA A 461 3.12 49.43 8.18
C ALA A 461 3.83 50.45 9.08
N GLU A 462 4.34 49.97 10.20
CA GLU A 462 5.17 50.71 11.16
C GLU A 462 6.48 51.17 10.50
N GLU A 463 6.66 52.49 10.36
CA GLU A 463 7.98 53.13 10.33
C GLU A 463 8.50 53.18 11.77
N GLU A 464 9.65 52.55 12.07
CA GLU A 464 10.54 53.01 13.13
C GLU A 464 11.97 52.46 12.95
N ASP A 465 12.88 53.40 12.63
CA ASP A 465 14.22 53.59 13.17
C ASP A 465 15.28 52.46 13.10
N GLU A 466 16.13 52.53 12.07
CA GLU A 466 17.53 52.13 12.16
C GLU A 466 18.41 53.33 12.54
N LEU A 467 18.96 53.31 13.76
CA LEU A 467 20.12 54.12 14.14
C LEU A 467 21.25 53.23 14.65
N ASP A 468 22.45 53.65 14.24
CA ASP A 468 23.80 53.36 14.72
C ASP A 468 24.51 52.10 14.21
N GLU A 469 25.46 52.31 13.29
CA GLU A 469 26.87 52.12 13.65
C GLU A 469 27.82 53.03 12.86
N GLU A 470 28.68 53.69 13.63
CA GLU A 470 29.78 54.57 13.22
C GLU A 470 30.80 53.91 12.28
N GLN A 471 31.28 54.70 11.31
CA GLN A 471 32.70 54.94 10.98
C GLN A 471 32.70 55.84 9.73
N GLY A 472 33.08 57.12 9.79
CA GLY A 472 34.39 57.58 10.22
C GLY A 472 35.30 57.77 9.00
N TRP A 473 35.66 59.04 8.75
CA TRP A 473 36.82 59.56 8.01
C TRP A 473 36.64 60.13 6.58
N GLN A 474 36.56 61.48 6.55
CA GLN A 474 37.34 62.45 5.74
C GLN A 474 37.27 62.34 4.20
N PHE A 475 36.98 63.39 3.42
CA PHE A 475 37.42 64.80 3.47
C PHE A 475 36.43 65.70 2.73
#